data_AF-A0A3P2A0V5-F1
#
_entry.id   AF-A0A3P2A0V5-F1
#
_cell.length_a   1.000
_cell.length_b   1.000
_cell.length_c   1.000
_cell.angle_alpha   90.00
_cell.angle_beta   90.00
_cell.angle_gamma   90.00
#
_symmetry.space_group_name_H-M   'P 1'
#
loop_
_entity.id
_entity.type
_entity.pdbx_description
1 polymer ?
#
loop_
_entity_poly.entity_id
_entity_poly.type
_entity_poly.pdbx_seq_one_letter_code
_entity_poly.pdbx_strand_id
1 'polypeptide(L)'
;MKTLSISILLLGAFSLVFASPQTLQKKKDMTKEVKNVKKEIYLAGGCFWGTEHYLKQIRGVIKTEVGYANGKGSHPDYQTVSTGKTGFVETVKVEYDPKQLTPEMLLELFFETIDPISVNKQGNDAGTQYRTGIYYYWCPLKIISV
;
A
#
# COMPACT_ATOMS: atom_id res chain seq x y z
N MET A 1 -26.41 -40.43 78.67
CA MET A 1 -27.67 -39.81 78.24
C MET A 1 -27.38 -38.36 77.86
N LYS A 2 -27.79 -37.95 76.64
CA LYS A 2 -27.96 -36.56 76.15
C LYS A 2 -26.65 -35.75 75.93
N THR A 3 -26.42 -34.94 74.90
CA THR A 3 -27.08 -34.56 73.64
C THR A 3 -26.04 -33.69 72.87
N LEU A 4 -25.90 -33.92 71.56
CA LEU A 4 -25.86 -32.97 70.44
C LEU A 4 -25.39 -31.49 70.66
N SER A 5 -24.38 -31.02 69.91
CA SER A 5 -24.44 -29.81 69.04
C SER A 5 -23.13 -29.57 68.26
N ILE A 6 -23.31 -29.16 67.00
CA ILE A 6 -22.33 -28.95 65.93
C ILE A 6 -21.69 -27.55 66.03
N SER A 7 -20.40 -27.40 65.69
CA SER A 7 -19.89 -26.16 65.06
C SER A 7 -18.60 -26.42 64.27
N ILE A 8 -18.69 -26.07 62.99
CA ILE A 8 -17.68 -26.04 61.92
C ILE A 8 -16.56 -25.06 62.31
N LEU A 9 -15.28 -25.39 62.07
CA LEU A 9 -14.30 -24.41 61.56
C LEU A 9 -12.95 -25.03 61.13
N LEU A 10 -12.58 -24.77 59.87
CA LEU A 10 -11.26 -24.30 59.40
C LEU A 10 -9.99 -25.15 59.61
N LEU A 11 -9.54 -25.81 58.52
CA LEU A 11 -8.13 -26.02 58.08
C LEU A 11 -8.23 -26.75 56.72
N GLY A 12 -7.80 -26.28 55.55
CA GLY A 12 -6.92 -25.22 55.13
C GLY A 12 -6.52 -25.57 53.70
N ALA A 13 -7.39 -25.30 52.72
CA ALA A 13 -7.08 -25.51 51.31
C ALA A 13 -6.27 -24.31 50.79
N PHE A 14 -4.95 -24.36 50.99
CA PHE A 14 -4.02 -23.44 50.33
C PHE A 14 -3.78 -23.93 48.90
N SER A 15 -4.80 -23.80 48.05
CA SER A 15 -4.62 -23.89 46.60
C SER A 15 -4.07 -22.55 46.13
N LEU A 16 -2.74 -22.48 45.97
CA LEU A 16 -2.07 -21.44 45.20
C LEU A 16 -2.72 -21.37 43.82
N VAL A 17 -3.63 -20.40 43.64
CA VAL A 17 -4.08 -19.98 42.33
C VAL A 17 -2.88 -19.26 41.70
N PHE A 18 -2.01 -20.03 41.05
CA PHE A 18 -1.04 -19.49 40.10
C PHE A 18 -1.83 -18.86 38.95
N ALA A 19 -2.08 -17.56 39.04
CA ALA A 19 -2.51 -16.78 37.89
C ALA A 19 -1.38 -16.83 36.85
N SER A 20 -1.55 -17.68 35.84
CA SER A 20 -0.56 -17.87 34.76
C SER A 20 -0.14 -16.52 34.14
N PRO A 21 1.15 -16.28 33.86
CA PRO A 21 1.69 -15.06 33.23
C PRO A 21 1.19 -14.76 31.80
N GLN A 22 0.25 -15.57 31.29
CA GLN A 22 -0.12 -15.59 29.87
C GLN A 22 -0.98 -14.39 29.43
N THR A 23 -1.51 -13.60 30.35
CA THR A 23 -2.33 -12.41 30.01
C THR A 23 -1.47 -11.21 29.56
N LEU A 24 -0.24 -11.06 30.07
CA LEU A 24 0.65 -9.97 29.69
C LEU A 24 1.33 -10.19 28.34
N GLN A 25 1.62 -11.45 27.99
CA GLN A 25 2.24 -11.78 26.71
C GLN A 25 1.27 -11.63 25.54
N LYS A 26 -0.02 -11.97 25.74
CA LYS A 26 -1.06 -11.83 24.71
C LYS A 26 -1.30 -10.38 24.29
N LYS A 27 -1.11 -9.41 25.18
CA LYS A 27 -1.23 -7.97 24.88
C LYS A 27 -0.05 -7.45 24.03
N LYS A 28 1.14 -8.02 24.20
CA LYS A 28 2.36 -7.66 23.47
C LYS A 28 2.34 -8.18 22.03
N ASP A 29 1.71 -9.32 21.79
CA ASP A 29 1.49 -9.84 20.44
C ASP A 29 0.33 -9.14 19.71
N MET A 30 -0.75 -8.75 20.42
CA MET A 30 -1.86 -7.99 19.83
C MET A 30 -1.51 -6.54 19.43
N THR A 31 -0.43 -5.95 19.97
CA THR A 31 0.02 -4.60 19.60
C THR A 31 1.07 -4.59 18.49
N LYS A 32 1.64 -5.74 18.14
CA LYS A 32 2.72 -5.85 17.14
C LYS A 32 2.22 -5.93 15.70
N GLU A 33 0.92 -6.12 15.50
CA GLU A 33 0.29 -6.22 14.19
C GLU A 33 -0.64 -5.03 13.90
N VAL A 34 -0.21 -3.81 14.20
CA VAL A 34 -0.72 -2.66 13.43
C VAL A 34 -0.12 -2.82 12.03
N LYS A 35 -0.79 -3.59 11.16
CA LYS A 35 -0.48 -3.68 9.73
C LYS A 35 -0.23 -2.25 9.25
N ASN A 36 0.98 -1.98 8.77
CA ASN A 36 1.23 -0.79 7.97
C ASN A 36 0.30 -0.90 6.76
N VAL A 37 -0.84 -0.23 6.81
CA VAL A 37 -1.79 -0.17 5.71
C VAL A 37 -1.10 0.62 4.61
N LYS A 38 -0.41 -0.07 3.71
CA LYS A 38 0.18 0.53 2.52
C LYS A 38 -0.94 0.82 1.54
N LYS A 39 -0.87 1.96 0.88
CA LYS A 39 -1.75 2.31 -0.24
C LYS A 39 -0.94 2.33 -1.53
N GLU A 40 -1.65 2.18 -2.64
CA GLU A 40 -1.06 2.24 -3.97
C GLU A 40 -1.78 3.24 -4.86
N ILE A 41 -1.03 3.86 -5.77
CA ILE A 41 -1.51 4.72 -6.84
C ILE A 41 -0.61 4.52 -8.07
N TYR A 42 -1.15 4.74 -9.26
CA TYR A 42 -0.42 4.56 -10.52
C TYR A 42 -0.35 5.91 -11.23
N LEU A 43 0.85 6.40 -11.47
CA LEU A 43 1.12 7.74 -11.99
C LEU A 43 1.85 7.64 -13.32
N ALA A 44 1.36 8.33 -14.33
CA ALA A 44 1.94 8.44 -15.67
C ALA A 44 2.13 9.91 -16.01
N GLY A 45 3.33 10.28 -16.45
CA GLY A 45 3.71 11.68 -16.62
C GLY A 45 4.97 11.86 -17.46
N GLY A 46 5.06 11.16 -18.59
CA GLY A 46 6.25 11.14 -19.44
C GLY A 46 7.02 9.83 -19.35
N CYS A 47 8.33 9.88 -19.64
CA CYS A 47 9.19 8.72 -19.49
C CYS A 47 9.14 8.18 -18.04
N PHE A 48 8.80 6.90 -17.89
CA PHE A 48 8.70 6.27 -16.58
C PHE A 48 10.02 6.20 -15.80
N TRP A 49 11.18 6.34 -16.44
CA TRP A 49 12.48 6.29 -15.76
C TRP A 49 12.70 7.57 -14.96
N GLY A 50 12.44 8.73 -15.56
CA GLY A 50 12.51 10.01 -14.87
C GLY A 50 11.43 10.10 -13.78
N THR A 51 10.21 9.70 -14.12
CA THR A 51 9.07 9.70 -13.19
C THR A 51 9.33 8.80 -11.98
N GLU A 52 9.80 7.57 -12.18
CA GLU A 52 10.12 6.63 -11.11
C GLU A 52 11.28 7.13 -10.25
N HIS A 53 12.34 7.67 -10.88
CA HIS A 53 13.49 8.20 -10.17
C HIS A 53 13.09 9.28 -9.17
N TYR A 54 12.24 10.23 -9.59
CA TYR A 54 11.71 11.27 -8.72
C TYR A 54 10.84 10.70 -7.59
N LEU A 55 9.84 9.87 -7.94
CA LEU A 55 8.88 9.33 -6.96
C LEU A 55 9.57 8.48 -5.87
N LYS A 56 10.64 7.75 -6.22
CA LYS A 56 11.46 6.98 -5.26
C LYS A 56 12.10 7.85 -4.15
N GLN A 57 12.31 9.15 -4.40
CA GLN A 57 12.94 10.05 -3.43
C GLN A 57 11.94 10.63 -2.42
N ILE A 58 10.64 10.51 -2.66
CA ILE A 58 9.62 11.11 -1.81
C ILE A 58 9.53 10.36 -0.47
N ARG A 59 9.67 11.10 0.64
CA ARG A 59 9.51 10.51 1.98
C ARG A 59 8.10 9.95 2.14
N GLY A 60 8.02 8.69 2.56
CA GLY A 60 6.75 7.97 2.70
C GLY A 60 6.43 7.04 1.53
N VAL A 61 7.13 7.17 0.39
CA VAL A 61 7.13 6.14 -0.65
C VAL A 61 7.94 4.93 -0.15
N ILE A 62 7.35 3.75 -0.29
CA ILE A 62 7.89 2.47 0.17
C ILE A 62 8.52 1.70 -0.97
N LYS A 63 7.85 1.70 -2.13
CA LYS A 63 8.27 0.95 -3.31
C LYS A 63 7.68 1.60 -4.56
N THR A 64 8.40 1.50 -5.66
CA THR A 64 7.88 1.82 -6.98
C THR A 64 8.18 0.70 -7.96
N GLU A 65 7.35 0.59 -9.00
CA GLU A 65 7.55 -0.33 -10.12
C GLU A 65 7.11 0.37 -11.41
N VAL A 66 7.89 0.21 -12.49
CA VAL A 66 7.53 0.73 -13.81
C VAL A 66 6.76 -0.32 -14.61
N GLY A 67 5.87 0.14 -15.49
CA GLY A 67 5.13 -0.73 -16.39
C GLY A 67 4.25 0.07 -17.35
N TYR A 68 3.22 -0.61 -17.86
CA TYR A 68 2.31 -0.04 -18.84
C TYR A 68 0.86 -0.17 -18.35
N ALA A 69 0.10 0.92 -18.45
CA ALA A 69 -1.32 0.94 -18.09
C ALA A 69 -2.20 1.52 -19.20
N ASN A 70 -3.52 1.32 -19.06
CA ASN A 70 -4.53 2.00 -19.86
C ASN A 70 -4.35 1.90 -21.40
N GLY A 71 -3.95 0.71 -21.88
CA GLY A 71 -3.83 0.38 -23.30
C GLY A 71 -4.75 -0.76 -23.73
N LYS A 72 -4.67 -1.14 -25.02
CA LYS A 72 -5.45 -2.24 -25.60
C LYS A 72 -4.53 -3.42 -25.91
N GLY A 73 -4.95 -4.63 -25.53
CA GLY A 73 -4.19 -5.87 -25.72
C GLY A 73 -3.76 -6.50 -24.39
N SER A 74 -3.02 -7.60 -24.47
CA SER A 74 -2.41 -8.27 -23.30
C SER A 74 -0.89 -8.24 -23.44
N HIS A 75 -0.18 -8.30 -22.30
CA HIS A 75 1.28 -8.41 -22.23
C HIS A 75 2.06 -7.39 -23.09
N PRO A 76 1.91 -6.07 -22.83
CA PRO A 76 2.68 -5.06 -23.54
C PRO A 76 4.19 -5.22 -23.28
N ASP A 77 4.99 -5.17 -24.36
CA ASP A 77 6.44 -5.01 -24.29
C ASP A 77 6.86 -3.61 -24.73
N TYR A 78 8.10 -3.25 -24.40
CA TYR A 78 8.65 -1.92 -24.67
C TYR A 78 8.67 -1.60 -26.17
N GLN A 79 9.05 -2.56 -27.02
CA GLN A 79 9.17 -2.37 -28.46
C GLN A 79 7.82 -2.03 -29.08
N THR A 80 6.77 -2.72 -28.66
CA THR A 80 5.41 -2.53 -29.18
C THR A 80 4.82 -1.22 -28.66
N VAL A 81 5.02 -0.89 -27.37
CA VAL A 81 4.52 0.37 -26.78
C VAL A 81 5.22 1.59 -27.38
N SER A 82 6.53 1.50 -27.65
CA SER A 82 7.31 2.59 -28.25
C SER A 82 6.80 3.03 -29.63
N THR A 83 6.01 2.18 -30.32
CA THR A 83 5.36 2.56 -31.58
C THR A 83 4.22 3.58 -31.43
N GLY A 84 3.72 3.78 -30.21
CA GLY A 84 2.56 4.64 -29.91
C GLY A 84 1.21 4.08 -30.38
N LYS A 85 1.17 2.89 -31.02
CA LYS A 85 -0.05 2.32 -31.62
C LYS A 85 -0.88 1.47 -30.67
N THR A 86 -0.33 1.07 -29.52
CA THR A 86 -0.99 0.15 -28.58
C THR A 86 -1.97 0.86 -27.64
N GLY A 87 -1.83 2.18 -27.49
CA GLY A 87 -2.60 2.99 -26.54
C GLY A 87 -2.13 2.86 -25.08
N PHE A 88 -1.19 1.97 -24.78
CA PHE A 88 -0.59 1.87 -23.44
C PHE A 88 0.16 3.15 -23.06
N VAL A 89 0.27 3.40 -21.77
CA VAL A 89 0.98 4.53 -21.16
C VAL A 89 2.09 4.02 -20.28
N GLU A 90 3.26 4.62 -20.38
CA GLU A 90 4.32 4.44 -19.40
C GLU A 90 3.84 4.91 -18.02
N THR A 91 3.82 4.01 -17.06
CA THR A 91 3.18 4.22 -15.76
C THR A 91 4.08 3.70 -14.64
N VAL A 92 4.09 4.42 -13.52
CA VAL A 92 4.78 4.04 -12.28
C VAL A 92 3.73 3.67 -11.24
N LYS A 93 3.77 2.43 -10.75
CA LYS A 93 3.08 2.01 -9.53
C LYS A 93 3.84 2.57 -8.34
N VAL A 94 3.15 3.26 -7.43
CA VAL A 94 3.72 3.82 -6.20
C VAL A 94 3.01 3.22 -5.01
N GLU A 95 3.75 2.49 -4.17
CA GLU A 95 3.30 2.04 -2.86
C GLU A 95 3.80 3.01 -1.79
N TYR A 96 2.91 3.54 -0.94
CA TYR A 96 3.25 4.54 0.06
C TYR A 96 2.59 4.29 1.42
N ASP A 97 3.19 4.86 2.47
CA ASP A 97 2.64 4.87 3.83
C ASP A 97 1.72 6.08 4.03
N PRO A 98 0.40 5.88 4.14
CA PRO A 98 -0.56 6.97 4.30
C PRO A 98 -0.43 7.72 5.63
N LYS A 99 0.35 7.22 6.59
CA LYS A 99 0.67 7.96 7.82
C LYS A 99 1.77 8.99 7.62
N GLN A 100 2.58 8.84 6.59
CA GLN A 100 3.71 9.72 6.29
C GLN A 100 3.47 10.59 5.05
N LEU A 101 2.69 10.08 4.09
CA LEU A 101 2.43 10.73 2.82
C LEU A 101 0.95 10.60 2.47
N THR A 102 0.24 11.72 2.40
CA THR A 102 -1.16 11.72 1.95
C THR A 102 -1.22 11.63 0.42
N PRO A 103 -2.30 11.07 -0.16
CA PRO A 103 -2.46 11.05 -1.61
C PRO A 103 -2.45 12.46 -2.21
N GLU A 104 -2.96 13.48 -1.51
CA GLU A 104 -2.97 14.86 -1.97
C GLU A 104 -1.55 15.42 -2.10
N MET A 105 -0.70 15.23 -1.08
CA MET A 105 0.71 15.65 -1.12
C MET A 105 1.49 14.91 -2.20
N LEU A 106 1.25 13.61 -2.37
CA LEU A 106 1.88 12.83 -3.42
C LEU A 106 1.51 13.36 -4.82
N LEU A 107 0.24 13.71 -5.03
CA LEU A 107 -0.23 14.28 -6.30
C LEU A 107 0.32 15.70 -6.52
N GLU A 108 0.39 16.53 -5.48
CA GLU A 108 1.00 17.86 -5.55
C GLU A 108 2.45 17.77 -6.01
N LEU A 109 3.27 16.96 -5.34
CA LEU A 109 4.67 16.71 -5.71
C LEU A 109 4.80 16.15 -7.13
N PHE A 110 3.90 15.23 -7.52
CA PHE A 110 3.88 14.70 -8.87
C PHE A 110 3.63 15.82 -9.91
N PHE A 111 2.64 16.68 -9.68
CA PHE A 111 2.30 17.78 -10.60
C PHE A 111 3.38 18.86 -10.68
N GLU A 112 4.23 19.02 -9.66
CA GLU A 112 5.40 19.92 -9.75
C GLU A 112 6.43 19.46 -10.79
N THR A 113 6.43 18.17 -11.17
CA THR A 113 7.44 17.59 -12.07
C THR A 113 7.00 17.44 -13.52
N ILE A 114 5.72 17.68 -13.81
CA ILE A 114 5.12 17.46 -15.13
C ILE A 114 4.34 18.69 -15.59
N ASP A 115 4.16 18.83 -16.91
CA ASP A 115 3.09 19.66 -17.47
C ASP A 115 1.76 18.86 -17.49
N PRO A 116 0.78 19.19 -16.63
CA PRO A 116 -0.48 18.44 -16.53
C PRO A 116 -1.48 18.74 -17.65
N ILE A 117 -1.29 19.83 -18.41
CA ILE A 117 -2.18 20.21 -19.52
C ILE A 117 -1.64 19.78 -20.89
N SER A 118 -0.38 19.35 -20.94
CA SER A 118 0.23 18.79 -22.14
C SER A 118 -0.48 17.51 -22.60
N VAL A 119 -0.83 17.48 -23.88
CA VAL A 119 -1.53 16.36 -24.50
C VAL A 119 -0.53 15.44 -25.20
N ASN A 120 -0.50 14.16 -24.81
CA ASN A 120 0.33 13.12 -25.42
C ASN A 120 1.82 13.49 -25.54
N LYS A 121 2.34 14.20 -24.53
CA LYS A 121 3.71 14.67 -24.49
C LYS A 121 4.10 15.04 -23.07
N GLN A 122 5.37 14.82 -22.71
CA GLN A 122 5.99 15.46 -21.56
C GLN A 122 7.44 15.84 -21.88
N GLY A 123 7.82 17.10 -21.64
CA GLY A 123 9.16 17.59 -22.00
C GLY A 123 9.51 17.33 -23.47
N ASN A 124 10.57 16.56 -23.73
CA ASN A 124 11.00 16.15 -25.07
C ASN A 124 10.39 14.83 -25.54
N ASP A 125 9.69 14.10 -24.67
CA ASP A 125 9.07 12.82 -24.98
C ASP A 125 7.68 13.05 -25.59
N ALA A 126 7.53 12.72 -26.87
CA ALA A 126 6.29 12.93 -27.63
C ALA A 126 5.66 11.59 -28.04
N GLY A 127 4.38 11.41 -27.72
CA GLY A 127 3.67 10.16 -27.99
C GLY A 127 2.52 9.90 -27.01
N THR A 128 1.52 9.14 -27.45
CA THR A 128 0.38 8.76 -26.60
C THR A 128 0.79 7.97 -25.37
N GLN A 129 1.94 7.29 -25.43
CA GLN A 129 2.54 6.56 -24.32
C GLN A 129 3.12 7.45 -23.21
N TYR A 130 3.37 8.74 -23.50
CA TYR A 130 3.92 9.71 -22.55
C TYR A 130 2.88 10.67 -21.99
N ARG A 131 1.59 10.40 -22.24
CA ARG A 131 0.50 11.25 -21.75
C ARG A 131 0.38 11.20 -20.23
N THR A 132 -0.06 12.30 -19.63
CA THR A 132 -0.37 12.35 -18.21
C THR A 132 -1.56 11.45 -17.86
N GLY A 133 -1.46 10.71 -16.78
CA GLY A 133 -2.50 9.80 -16.31
C GLY A 133 -2.38 9.49 -14.82
N ILE A 134 -3.51 9.46 -14.14
CA ILE A 134 -3.60 9.01 -12.75
C ILE A 134 -4.60 7.87 -12.71
N TYR A 135 -4.13 6.70 -12.30
CA TYR A 135 -4.95 5.51 -12.20
C TYR A 135 -4.97 5.03 -10.76
N TYR A 136 -6.15 4.65 -10.30
CA TYR A 136 -6.36 4.07 -8.98
C TYR A 136 -7.29 2.87 -9.13
N TYR A 137 -7.07 1.86 -8.30
CA TYR A 137 -7.97 0.72 -8.21
C TYR A 137 -8.88 0.90 -7.00
N TRP A 138 -10.20 0.80 -7.22
CA TRP A 138 -11.18 0.69 -6.16
C TRP A 138 -11.72 -0.76 -6.17
N CYS A 139 -11.39 -1.53 -5.14
CA CYS A 139 -11.80 -2.92 -4.92
C CYS A 139 -13.35 -3.05 -4.91
N PRO A 140 -13.98 -4.15 -5.43
CA PRO A 140 -13.42 -5.49 -5.48
C PRO A 140 -13.25 -6.16 -6.84
N LEU A 141 -12.04 -6.72 -6.98
CA LEU A 141 -11.64 -7.96 -7.65
C LEU A 141 -11.12 -7.99 -9.11
N LYS A 142 -10.18 -8.94 -9.26
CA LYS A 142 -9.52 -9.49 -10.45
C LYS A 142 -8.55 -8.55 -11.17
N ILE A 143 -7.34 -8.48 -10.61
CA ILE A 143 -6.14 -8.36 -11.44
C ILE A 143 -6.01 -9.70 -12.18
N ILE A 144 -6.19 -9.69 -13.50
CA ILE A 144 -5.47 -10.64 -14.34
C ILE A 144 -4.01 -10.19 -14.20
N SER A 145 -3.29 -10.84 -13.29
CA SER A 145 -1.85 -10.65 -13.21
C SER A 145 -1.28 -11.26 -14.47
N VAL A 146 -0.52 -10.45 -15.23
CA VAL A 146 0.36 -10.87 -16.32
C VAL A 146 -0.21 -12.03 -17.14
#